data_AF-A0AB37B7G7-F1
#
_entry.id   AF-A0AB37B7G7-F1
#
_cell.length_a   1.000
_cell.length_b   1.000
_cell.length_c   1.000
_cell.angle_alpha   90.00
_cell.angle_beta   90.00
_cell.angle_gamma   90.00
#
_symmetry.space_group_name_H-M   'P 1'
#
loop_
_entity.id
_entity.type
_entity.pdbx_description
1 polymer ?
#
loop_
_entity_poly.entity_id
_entity_poly.type
_entity_poly.pdbx_seq_one_letter_code
_entity_poly.pdbx_strand_id
1 'polypeptide(L)'
;MKIIKTCLIDGEELELADEMIILELNNTGRGFVTVRTEKDCIGKSAVFEMGEYDHYYKWFDGIVEREQSAENGYKKLFIREKVAVFEKPLNCSHRHITLRDLCAWITSQTKIPVKVPQADYADTPISLFTHNGSGYQLLANIGRQYQIADYMWQQSPDGSLFVGSHKDSRWAGKNIEFDESMTLTSGSNDMTIPITAAIRPGAIINGNKIQKVELSGDDYVLSWENLGKDGKPEQKSPERRQMEKTFPELAGGYHLPKYAKVVGIADPSSGGDISDPFRPKYAVELQLLDENGNEDKTVPVYPAVPLPVTSTGSQGGDFAFPEVGTMVEVGFAYGRSDQPFVRTMLAQGKTVPSVAPGEQLKQQRPEVYERTDAAGNKIRETDQKITDKSFERHIETDSEVKQIGTSNVTIDSDKTETIGGNKTVSVLGSINDMTASNRTVGTGGTLQEKIVGLAQRVSDEKNKFVAPLSYMGTEGQNIFRLLEDTIQLLGEVASTLATHTHRGSPPPDQASTFNQQANKAKTIKGKLTPIIE
;
A
#
# COMPACT_ATOMS: atom_id res chain seq x y z
N MET A 1 25.12 -60.35 27.27
CA MET A 1 25.76 -60.18 25.95
C MET A 1 26.76 -59.03 26.05
N LYS A 2 27.87 -59.05 25.30
CA LYS A 2 28.88 -57.98 25.37
C LYS A 2 28.58 -56.94 24.29
N ILE A 3 28.27 -55.72 24.70
CA ILE A 3 28.11 -54.59 23.78
C ILE A 3 29.49 -54.19 23.26
N ILE A 4 29.59 -54.02 21.94
CA ILE A 4 30.78 -53.51 21.26
C ILE A 4 30.56 -52.03 21.02
N LYS A 5 31.57 -51.22 21.34
CA LYS A 5 31.57 -49.77 21.13
C LYS A 5 32.90 -49.37 20.53
N THR A 6 32.83 -48.59 19.47
CA THR A 6 34.01 -48.15 18.72
C THR A 6 33.87 -46.67 18.44
N CYS A 7 34.93 -45.92 18.76
CA CYS A 7 35.06 -44.51 18.44
C CYS A 7 36.10 -44.34 17.34
N LEU A 8 35.67 -43.84 16.18
CA LEU A 8 36.56 -43.52 15.07
C LEU A 8 36.72 -42.00 14.97
N ILE A 9 37.97 -41.53 15.07
CA ILE A 9 38.33 -40.13 14.85
C ILE A 9 39.13 -40.02 13.57
N ASP A 10 38.65 -39.21 12.62
CA ASP A 10 39.23 -39.07 11.27
C ASP A 10 39.37 -40.42 10.52
N GLY A 11 38.51 -41.40 10.84
CA GLY A 11 38.53 -42.76 10.27
C GLY A 11 39.48 -43.74 10.97
N GLU A 12 40.24 -43.30 11.98
CA GLU A 12 41.08 -44.15 12.82
C GLU A 12 40.32 -44.58 14.08
N GLU A 13 40.26 -45.89 14.33
CA GLU A 13 39.72 -46.44 15.58
C GLU A 13 40.68 -46.16 16.73
N LEU A 14 40.16 -45.51 17.79
CA LEU A 14 40.93 -45.17 18.98
C LEU A 14 40.42 -45.93 20.21
N GLU A 15 41.33 -46.20 21.15
CA GLU A 15 41.01 -46.82 22.44
C GLU A 15 40.06 -45.90 23.23
N LEU A 16 38.81 -46.33 23.41
CA LEU A 16 37.76 -45.61 24.13
C LEU A 16 37.78 -45.96 25.62
N ALA A 17 37.89 -44.95 26.49
CA ALA A 17 37.87 -45.11 27.94
C ALA A 17 36.54 -44.71 28.60
N ASP A 18 35.83 -43.72 28.04
CA ASP A 18 34.58 -43.20 28.60
C ASP A 18 33.75 -42.50 27.51
N GLU A 19 32.42 -42.57 27.64
CA GLU A 19 31.48 -41.96 26.72
C GLU A 19 30.23 -41.44 27.43
N MET A 20 29.76 -40.28 26.98
CA MET A 20 28.46 -39.74 27.33
C MET A 20 27.93 -38.98 26.12
N ILE A 21 26.96 -39.54 25.42
CA ILE A 21 26.46 -38.98 24.16
C ILE A 21 24.94 -38.86 24.23
N ILE A 22 24.43 -37.69 23.87
CA ILE A 22 23.01 -37.36 23.87
C ILE A 22 22.59 -37.07 22.44
N LEU A 23 21.52 -37.71 22.00
CA LEU A 23 20.80 -37.39 20.78
C LEU A 23 19.45 -36.79 21.14
N GLU A 24 19.04 -35.74 20.45
CA GLU A 24 17.77 -35.04 20.67
C GLU A 24 17.01 -34.87 19.35
N LEU A 25 15.69 -34.98 19.39
CA LEU A 25 14.81 -34.69 18.25
C LEU A 25 14.78 -33.17 18.04
N ASN A 26 14.80 -32.72 16.79
CA ASN A 26 14.78 -31.29 16.45
C ASN A 26 15.92 -30.49 17.12
N ASN A 27 17.04 -31.15 17.38
CA ASN A 27 18.23 -30.55 17.96
C ASN A 27 19.48 -31.31 17.51
N THR A 28 20.65 -30.79 17.83
CA THR A 28 21.93 -31.42 17.48
C THR A 28 22.40 -32.33 18.60
N GLY A 29 22.63 -33.60 18.26
CA GLY A 29 23.28 -34.54 19.17
C GLY A 29 24.67 -34.07 19.57
N ARG A 30 25.05 -34.32 20.83
CA ARG A 30 26.31 -33.86 21.42
C ARG A 30 26.77 -34.80 22.51
N GLY A 31 28.05 -34.78 22.82
CA GLY A 31 28.59 -35.61 23.88
C GLY A 31 30.05 -35.39 24.18
N PHE A 32 30.54 -36.19 25.11
CA PHE A 32 31.96 -36.33 25.39
C PHE A 32 32.38 -37.77 25.14
N VAL A 33 33.55 -37.95 24.53
CA VAL A 33 34.24 -39.24 24.44
C VAL A 33 35.68 -39.06 24.91
N THR A 34 36.19 -40.02 25.66
CA THR A 34 37.59 -40.01 26.12
C THR A 34 38.35 -41.10 25.38
N VAL A 35 39.31 -40.70 24.54
CA VAL A 35 40.04 -41.61 23.65
C VAL A 35 41.55 -41.45 23.79
N ARG A 36 42.31 -42.53 23.58
CA ARG A 36 43.77 -42.49 23.64
C ARG A 36 44.37 -41.98 22.32
N THR A 37 44.90 -40.77 22.33
CA THR A 37 45.56 -40.19 21.14
C THR A 37 46.39 -38.96 21.50
N GLU A 38 47.51 -38.78 20.81
CA GLU A 38 48.31 -37.56 20.87
C GLU A 38 48.01 -36.60 19.70
N LYS A 39 47.28 -37.06 18.67
CA LYS A 39 46.98 -36.28 17.46
C LYS A 39 45.97 -35.16 17.75
N ASP A 40 46.07 -34.04 17.01
CA ASP A 40 45.05 -32.99 17.02
C ASP A 40 43.73 -33.51 16.43
N CYS A 41 42.65 -33.38 17.19
CA CYS A 41 41.35 -33.93 16.85
C CYS A 41 40.34 -32.84 16.45
N ILE A 42 40.60 -31.56 16.71
CA ILE A 42 39.62 -30.48 16.46
C ILE A 42 39.27 -30.42 14.96
N GLY A 43 37.96 -30.36 14.66
CA GLY A 43 37.41 -30.30 13.31
C GLY A 43 37.44 -31.63 12.55
N LYS A 44 37.98 -32.70 13.13
CA LYS A 44 37.99 -34.04 12.55
C LYS A 44 36.64 -34.73 12.69
N SER A 45 36.38 -35.68 11.80
CA SER A 45 35.19 -36.54 11.87
C SER A 45 35.21 -37.35 13.17
N ALA A 46 34.07 -37.43 13.87
CA ALA A 46 33.88 -38.27 15.05
C ALA A 46 32.69 -39.20 14.79
N VAL A 47 32.98 -40.49 14.68
CA VAL A 47 31.97 -41.52 14.44
C VAL A 47 31.93 -42.45 15.64
N PHE A 48 30.73 -42.70 16.15
CA PHE A 48 30.51 -43.67 17.21
C PHE A 48 29.65 -44.81 16.66
N GLU A 49 30.20 -46.00 16.72
CA GLU A 49 29.55 -47.22 16.28
C GLU A 49 29.36 -48.14 17.49
N MET A 50 28.22 -48.80 17.55
CA MET A 50 27.85 -49.62 18.70
C MET A 50 26.87 -50.73 18.32
N GLY A 51 26.77 -51.73 19.17
CA GLY A 51 25.77 -52.78 19.08
C GLY A 51 26.29 -54.13 19.55
N GLU A 52 25.68 -55.19 19.04
CA GLU A 52 26.10 -56.57 19.30
C GLU A 52 26.90 -57.13 18.12
N TYR A 53 27.55 -58.28 18.31
CA TYR A 53 28.39 -58.90 17.27
C TYR A 53 27.65 -59.10 15.94
N ASP A 54 26.37 -59.49 16.00
CA ASP A 54 25.54 -59.73 14.81
C ASP A 54 24.81 -58.46 14.32
N HIS A 55 24.79 -57.39 15.11
CA HIS A 55 24.07 -56.15 14.85
C HIS A 55 24.86 -54.94 15.34
N TYR A 56 25.89 -54.58 14.56
CA TYR A 56 26.76 -53.45 14.80
C TYR A 56 26.41 -52.30 13.83
N TYR A 57 26.19 -51.10 14.35
CA TYR A 57 25.71 -49.97 13.56
C TYR A 57 26.35 -48.65 13.95
N LYS A 58 26.38 -47.73 12.98
CA LYS A 58 26.72 -46.33 13.23
C LYS A 58 25.60 -45.66 14.00
N TRP A 59 25.92 -45.17 15.19
CA TRP A 59 24.94 -44.54 16.07
C TRP A 59 25.13 -43.04 16.17
N PHE A 60 26.35 -42.52 16.04
CA PHE A 60 26.66 -41.09 16.00
C PHE A 60 27.58 -40.78 14.82
N ASP A 61 27.32 -39.68 14.11
CA ASP A 61 28.16 -39.18 13.03
C ASP A 61 28.30 -37.65 13.18
N GLY A 62 29.51 -37.20 13.48
CA GLY A 62 29.73 -35.83 13.90
C GLY A 62 31.15 -35.34 13.67
N ILE A 63 31.47 -34.28 14.38
CA ILE A 63 32.79 -33.63 14.38
C ILE A 63 33.23 -33.37 15.81
N VAL A 64 34.54 -33.35 16.02
CA VAL A 64 35.14 -32.87 17.28
C VAL A 64 35.15 -31.35 17.26
N GLU A 65 34.47 -30.71 18.21
CA GLU A 65 34.45 -29.25 18.31
C GLU A 65 35.51 -28.73 19.27
N ARG A 66 35.76 -29.45 20.38
CA ARG A 66 36.77 -29.10 21.37
C ARG A 66 37.49 -30.35 21.86
N GLU A 67 38.75 -30.19 22.24
CA GLU A 67 39.52 -31.24 22.91
C GLU A 67 40.14 -30.72 24.22
N GLN A 68 40.35 -31.63 25.16
CA GLN A 68 41.04 -31.38 26.42
C GLN A 68 41.93 -32.58 26.75
N SER A 69 43.19 -32.33 27.13
CA SER A 69 44.09 -33.40 27.57
C SER A 69 43.57 -34.08 28.86
N ALA A 70 43.74 -35.40 28.92
CA ALA A 70 43.49 -36.24 30.09
C ALA A 70 44.76 -37.04 30.45
N GLU A 71 44.74 -37.77 31.58
CA GLU A 71 45.89 -38.54 32.06
C GLU A 71 46.28 -39.68 31.10
N ASN A 72 47.54 -40.14 31.16
CA ASN A 72 48.02 -41.33 30.46
C ASN A 72 47.87 -41.33 28.92
N GLY A 73 47.93 -40.16 28.28
CA GLY A 73 47.86 -40.03 26.82
C GLY A 73 46.43 -40.06 26.26
N TYR A 74 45.42 -39.87 27.11
CA TYR A 74 44.03 -39.73 26.69
C TYR A 74 43.67 -38.26 26.41
N LYS A 75 42.66 -38.04 25.57
CA LYS A 75 42.00 -36.75 25.36
C LYS A 75 40.50 -36.92 25.56
N LYS A 76 39.89 -35.96 26.26
CA LYS A 76 38.44 -35.80 26.34
C LYS A 76 38.00 -34.88 25.21
N LEU A 77 37.20 -35.42 24.29
CA LEU A 77 36.73 -34.75 23.09
C LEU A 77 35.25 -34.37 23.28
N PHE A 78 34.92 -33.10 23.06
CA PHE A 78 33.54 -32.66 22.91
C PHE A 78 33.13 -32.81 21.45
N ILE A 79 32.16 -33.68 21.20
CA ILE A 79 31.70 -34.03 19.86
C ILE A 79 30.27 -33.56 19.64
N ARG A 80 29.94 -33.19 18.40
CA ARG A 80 28.58 -32.83 17.98
C ARG A 80 28.26 -33.40 16.62
N GLU A 81 27.00 -33.75 16.39
CA GLU A 81 26.54 -34.22 15.09
C GLU A 81 26.83 -33.17 13.99
N LYS A 82 26.98 -33.60 12.74
CA LYS A 82 27.28 -32.72 11.60
C LYS A 82 26.27 -31.58 11.42
N VAL A 83 25.03 -31.79 11.83
CA VAL A 83 23.98 -30.75 11.90
C VAL A 83 24.29 -29.61 12.89
N ALA A 84 25.38 -29.68 13.66
CA ALA A 84 25.95 -28.54 14.40
C ALA A 84 26.18 -27.31 13.52
N VAL A 85 26.42 -27.50 12.22
CA VAL A 85 26.59 -26.41 11.24
C VAL A 85 25.40 -25.43 11.22
N PHE A 86 24.19 -25.89 11.58
CA PHE A 86 22.98 -25.08 11.62
C PHE A 86 22.93 -24.10 12.82
N GLU A 87 23.92 -24.13 13.72
CA GLU A 87 24.09 -23.06 14.71
C GLU A 87 24.50 -21.73 14.05
N LYS A 88 25.21 -21.82 12.93
CA LYS A 88 25.66 -20.66 12.17
C LYS A 88 24.48 -19.97 11.46
N PRO A 89 24.62 -18.67 11.16
CA PRO A 89 23.62 -17.96 10.36
C PRO A 89 23.37 -18.65 9.01
N LEU A 90 22.09 -18.81 8.64
CA LEU A 90 21.68 -19.39 7.37
C LEU A 90 20.51 -18.59 6.79
N ASN A 91 20.82 -17.39 6.31
CA ASN A 91 19.79 -16.43 5.88
C ASN A 91 19.31 -16.71 4.45
N CYS A 92 18.01 -16.58 4.20
CA CYS A 92 17.44 -16.77 2.87
C CYS A 92 16.18 -15.94 2.62
N SER A 93 15.87 -15.76 1.35
CA SER A 93 14.65 -15.12 0.87
C SER A 93 14.30 -15.72 -0.49
N HIS A 94 13.21 -16.50 -0.52
CA HIS A 94 12.77 -17.21 -1.71
C HIS A 94 11.28 -17.00 -1.92
N ARG A 95 10.88 -16.75 -3.17
CA ARG A 95 9.47 -16.68 -3.58
C ARG A 95 9.05 -17.99 -4.22
N HIS A 96 7.81 -18.41 -3.97
CA HIS A 96 7.21 -19.57 -4.64
C HIS A 96 8.04 -20.86 -4.52
N ILE A 97 8.78 -21.01 -3.42
CA ILE A 97 9.68 -22.15 -3.21
C ILE A 97 8.92 -23.34 -2.62
N THR A 98 9.26 -24.54 -3.07
CA THR A 98 8.79 -25.80 -2.48
C THR A 98 9.71 -26.21 -1.33
N LEU A 99 9.25 -27.09 -0.43
CA LEU A 99 10.12 -27.64 0.61
C LEU A 99 11.32 -28.37 -0.02
N ARG A 100 11.08 -29.11 -1.11
CA ARG A 100 12.12 -29.85 -1.83
C ARG A 100 13.24 -28.94 -2.32
N ASP A 101 12.88 -27.82 -2.95
CA ASP A 101 13.85 -26.83 -3.45
C ASP A 101 14.56 -26.11 -2.31
N LEU A 102 13.86 -25.78 -1.22
CA LEU A 102 14.46 -25.21 -0.03
C LEU A 102 15.51 -26.15 0.58
N CYS A 103 15.20 -27.43 0.71
CA CYS A 103 16.13 -28.42 1.25
C CYS A 103 17.31 -28.70 0.31
N ALA A 104 17.12 -28.65 -1.02
CA ALA A 104 18.21 -28.69 -1.98
C ALA A 104 19.13 -27.45 -1.84
N TRP A 105 18.55 -26.27 -1.63
CA TRP A 105 19.31 -25.07 -1.32
C TRP A 105 20.08 -25.20 0.01
N ILE A 106 19.44 -25.66 1.10
CA ILE A 106 20.10 -25.91 2.38
C ILE A 106 21.29 -26.86 2.21
N THR A 107 21.13 -27.93 1.41
CA THR A 107 22.21 -28.87 1.09
C THR A 107 23.38 -28.16 0.40
N SER A 108 23.10 -27.27 -0.55
CA SER A 108 24.14 -26.53 -1.27
C SER A 108 24.96 -25.62 -0.36
N GLN A 109 24.32 -25.02 0.66
CA GLN A 109 24.94 -24.09 1.60
C GLN A 109 25.73 -24.80 2.69
N THR A 110 25.16 -25.87 3.25
CA THR A 110 25.71 -26.54 4.44
C THR A 110 26.57 -27.75 4.12
N LYS A 111 26.48 -28.27 2.88
CA LYS A 111 27.05 -29.56 2.46
C LYS A 111 26.49 -30.78 3.20
N ILE A 112 25.44 -30.60 4.00
CA ILE A 112 24.69 -31.68 4.62
C ILE A 112 23.58 -32.11 3.65
N PRO A 113 23.57 -33.35 3.14
CA PRO A 113 22.47 -33.82 2.30
C PRO A 113 21.15 -33.78 3.08
N VAL A 114 20.17 -33.02 2.58
CA VAL A 114 18.84 -32.93 3.19
C VAL A 114 17.86 -33.85 2.47
N LYS A 115 17.30 -34.82 3.18
CA LYS A 115 16.30 -35.77 2.71
C LYS A 115 14.90 -35.22 2.96
N VAL A 116 14.11 -35.16 1.89
CA VAL A 116 12.72 -34.71 1.88
C VAL A 116 11.83 -35.88 1.47
N PRO A 117 10.72 -36.14 2.17
CA PRO A 117 9.82 -37.23 1.83
C PRO A 117 9.06 -37.01 0.51
N GLN A 118 8.40 -38.08 0.04
CA GLN A 118 7.45 -38.03 -1.07
C GLN A 118 6.05 -37.77 -0.49
N ALA A 119 5.71 -36.49 -0.31
CA ALA A 119 4.44 -36.05 0.26
C ALA A 119 3.99 -34.74 -0.42
N ASP A 120 2.68 -34.53 -0.57
CA ASP A 120 2.12 -33.39 -1.32
C ASP A 120 2.61 -32.03 -0.80
N TYR A 121 2.76 -31.89 0.53
CA TYR A 121 3.27 -30.65 1.14
C TYR A 121 4.72 -30.34 0.73
N ALA A 122 5.49 -31.34 0.31
CA ALA A 122 6.90 -31.16 -0.03
C ALA A 122 7.07 -30.45 -1.38
N ASP A 123 6.07 -30.58 -2.25
CA ASP A 123 6.05 -30.09 -3.62
C ASP A 123 5.05 -28.93 -3.82
N THR A 124 4.25 -28.61 -2.79
CA THR A 124 3.36 -27.44 -2.80
C THR A 124 4.16 -26.17 -2.49
N PRO A 125 4.23 -25.18 -3.40
CA PRO A 125 4.97 -23.94 -3.16
C PRO A 125 4.22 -23.01 -2.20
N ILE A 126 4.97 -22.31 -1.35
CA ILE A 126 4.45 -21.20 -0.53
C ILE A 126 4.78 -19.85 -1.16
N SER A 127 4.01 -18.80 -0.83
CA SER A 127 4.19 -17.47 -1.44
C SER A 127 5.59 -16.89 -1.21
N LEU A 128 6.10 -17.01 0.02
CA LEU A 128 7.38 -16.47 0.45
C LEU A 128 7.96 -17.31 1.61
N PHE A 129 9.23 -17.71 1.50
CA PHE A 129 10.03 -18.21 2.63
C PHE A 129 11.15 -17.21 2.89
N THR A 130 11.15 -16.56 4.06
CA THR A 130 12.24 -15.66 4.48
C THR A 130 12.74 -16.07 5.85
N HIS A 131 14.05 -15.97 6.03
CA HIS A 131 14.69 -16.25 7.30
C HIS A 131 15.94 -15.38 7.50
N ASN A 132 16.09 -14.85 8.72
CA ASN A 132 17.30 -14.20 9.18
C ASN A 132 17.59 -14.68 10.60
N GLY A 133 18.68 -15.43 10.76
CA GLY A 133 19.02 -16.09 12.02
C GLY A 133 19.80 -17.37 11.81
N SER A 134 19.86 -18.21 12.84
CA SER A 134 20.57 -19.50 12.76
C SER A 134 19.82 -20.49 11.86
N GLY A 135 20.56 -21.45 11.33
CA GLY A 135 19.97 -22.61 10.64
C GLY A 135 18.99 -23.39 11.51
N TYR A 136 19.17 -23.48 12.84
CA TYR A 136 18.19 -24.12 13.72
C TYR A 136 16.84 -23.41 13.73
N GLN A 137 16.85 -22.08 13.77
CA GLN A 137 15.63 -21.29 13.69
C GLN A 137 14.96 -21.44 12.32
N LEU A 138 15.76 -21.53 11.25
CA LEU A 138 15.25 -21.85 9.91
C LEU A 138 14.52 -23.19 9.93
N LEU A 139 15.19 -24.25 10.39
CA LEU A 139 14.63 -25.60 10.46
C LEU A 139 13.37 -25.66 11.34
N ALA A 140 13.36 -24.97 12.48
CA ALA A 140 12.18 -24.92 13.35
C ALA A 140 10.95 -24.28 12.65
N ASN A 141 11.18 -23.28 11.79
CA ASN A 141 10.10 -22.56 11.11
C ASN A 141 9.51 -23.30 9.89
N ILE A 142 10.24 -24.24 9.30
CA ILE A 142 9.78 -24.99 8.11
C ILE A 142 8.40 -25.62 8.35
N GLY A 143 8.24 -26.36 9.45
CA GLY A 143 6.98 -27.06 9.73
C GLY A 143 5.77 -26.13 9.80
N ARG A 144 5.95 -24.96 10.41
CA ARG A 144 4.90 -23.93 10.52
C ARG A 144 4.56 -23.32 9.16
N GLN A 145 5.56 -22.94 8.36
CA GLN A 145 5.32 -22.25 7.08
C GLN A 145 4.71 -23.15 6.00
N TYR A 146 5.12 -24.43 5.96
CA TYR A 146 4.56 -25.43 5.03
C TYR A 146 3.37 -26.20 5.62
N GLN A 147 2.93 -25.84 6.84
CA GLN A 147 1.81 -26.50 7.55
C GLN A 147 1.96 -28.02 7.65
N ILE A 148 3.19 -28.49 7.92
CA ILE A 148 3.52 -29.91 8.02
C ILE A 148 3.04 -30.44 9.37
N ALA A 149 2.07 -31.36 9.35
CA ALA A 149 1.59 -32.02 10.56
C ALA A 149 2.69 -32.88 11.19
N ASP A 150 2.81 -32.82 12.52
CA ASP A 150 3.81 -33.59 13.29
C ASP A 150 5.24 -33.43 12.72
N TYR A 151 5.61 -32.18 12.45
CA TYR A 151 6.88 -31.81 11.85
C TYR A 151 8.08 -32.21 12.72
N MET A 152 9.11 -32.75 12.08
CA MET A 152 10.40 -33.02 12.68
C MET A 152 11.56 -32.82 11.70
N TRP A 153 12.73 -32.61 12.27
CA TRP A 153 14.00 -32.74 11.59
C TRP A 153 14.99 -33.51 12.47
N GLN A 154 15.83 -34.33 11.84
CA GLN A 154 16.77 -35.18 12.56
C GLN A 154 17.94 -35.58 11.66
N GLN A 155 19.16 -35.58 12.20
CA GLN A 155 20.27 -36.22 11.51
C GLN A 155 20.07 -37.74 11.47
N SER A 156 20.24 -38.32 10.30
CA SER A 156 20.31 -39.77 10.10
C SER A 156 21.71 -40.30 10.44
N PRO A 157 21.86 -41.60 10.72
CA PRO A 157 23.16 -42.22 10.97
C PRO A 157 24.21 -42.01 9.88
N ASP A 158 23.79 -41.81 8.64
CA ASP A 158 24.67 -41.53 7.50
C ASP A 158 25.12 -40.05 7.41
N GLY A 159 24.76 -39.24 8.40
CA GLY A 159 25.08 -37.81 8.47
C GLY A 159 24.15 -36.91 7.64
N SER A 160 23.18 -37.47 6.92
CA SER A 160 22.16 -36.67 6.21
C SER A 160 21.11 -36.11 7.18
N LEU A 161 20.45 -35.02 6.82
CA LEU A 161 19.37 -34.40 7.61
C LEU A 161 18.01 -34.79 7.02
N PHE A 162 17.10 -35.38 7.79
CA PHE A 162 15.69 -35.51 7.41
C PHE A 162 14.92 -34.25 7.79
N VAL A 163 13.99 -33.81 6.94
CA VAL A 163 13.05 -32.71 7.19
C VAL A 163 11.66 -33.12 6.67
N GLY A 164 10.67 -33.21 7.54
CA GLY A 164 9.31 -33.61 7.15
C GLY A 164 8.39 -33.99 8.31
N SER A 165 7.24 -34.59 8.03
CA SER A 165 6.37 -35.16 9.05
C SER A 165 7.00 -36.42 9.67
N HIS A 166 6.71 -36.69 10.94
CA HIS A 166 7.02 -37.99 11.57
C HIS A 166 6.45 -39.17 10.77
N LYS A 167 5.24 -39.01 10.19
CA LYS A 167 4.55 -40.05 9.40
C LYS A 167 5.28 -40.42 8.11
N ASP A 168 6.16 -39.53 7.63
CA ASP A 168 6.97 -39.75 6.43
C ASP A 168 8.44 -40.02 6.79
N SER A 169 8.74 -40.10 8.08
CA SER A 169 10.07 -40.40 8.58
C SER A 169 10.35 -41.91 8.58
N ARG A 170 11.61 -42.28 8.82
CA ARG A 170 12.02 -43.68 8.95
C ARG A 170 11.35 -44.44 10.12
N TRP A 171 10.73 -43.71 11.05
CA TRP A 171 10.07 -44.22 12.25
C TRP A 171 8.59 -44.54 12.04
N ALA A 172 7.99 -44.06 10.96
CA ALA A 172 6.59 -44.31 10.65
C ALA A 172 6.29 -45.81 10.60
N GLY A 173 5.30 -46.25 11.38
CA GLY A 173 4.86 -47.64 11.45
C GLY A 173 5.83 -48.62 12.13
N LYS A 174 6.91 -48.14 12.75
CA LYS A 174 7.92 -48.98 13.43
C LYS A 174 7.89 -48.78 14.93
N ASN A 175 6.73 -49.00 15.52
CA ASN A 175 6.57 -48.93 16.97
C ASN A 175 7.33 -50.09 17.62
N ILE A 176 8.07 -49.79 18.68
CA ILE A 176 8.82 -50.77 19.46
C ILE A 176 8.08 -50.93 20.79
N GLU A 177 7.80 -52.18 21.16
CA GLU A 177 7.24 -52.51 22.47
C GLU A 177 8.33 -53.24 23.26
N PHE A 178 8.68 -52.70 24.42
CA PHE A 178 9.57 -53.34 25.38
C PHE A 178 8.75 -53.90 26.53
N ASP A 179 9.05 -55.15 26.87
CA ASP A 179 8.55 -55.81 28.07
C ASP A 179 9.13 -55.11 29.32
N GLU A 180 8.36 -55.05 30.41
CA GLU A 180 8.82 -54.50 31.70
C GLU A 180 10.12 -55.16 32.17
N SER A 181 10.32 -56.44 31.88
CA SER A 181 11.54 -57.19 32.21
C SER A 181 12.81 -56.67 31.54
N MET A 182 12.70 -55.90 30.45
CA MET A 182 13.83 -55.27 29.75
C MET A 182 14.08 -53.84 30.22
N THR A 183 13.22 -53.30 31.09
CA THR A 183 13.32 -51.94 31.62
C THR A 183 14.07 -51.95 32.94
N LEU A 184 15.23 -51.29 32.98
CA LEU A 184 16.06 -51.21 34.18
C LEU A 184 15.46 -50.25 35.22
N THR A 185 15.00 -49.10 34.75
CA THR A 185 14.26 -48.11 35.54
C THR A 185 13.25 -47.40 34.64
N SER A 186 12.14 -46.96 35.22
CA SER A 186 11.15 -46.14 34.52
C SER A 186 10.63 -45.06 35.45
N GLY A 187 10.59 -43.84 34.93
CA GLY A 187 9.89 -42.71 35.51
C GLY A 187 8.65 -42.33 34.69
N SER A 188 8.04 -41.19 35.01
CA SER A 188 6.82 -40.74 34.32
C SER A 188 7.06 -40.41 32.85
N ASN A 189 8.23 -39.87 32.50
CA ASN A 189 8.57 -39.36 31.16
C ASN A 189 9.93 -39.87 30.67
N ASP A 190 10.50 -40.86 31.36
CA ASP A 190 11.78 -41.46 31.03
C ASP A 190 11.80 -42.97 31.35
N MET A 191 12.71 -43.68 30.68
CA MET A 191 13.05 -45.06 30.99
C MET A 191 14.51 -45.34 30.66
N THR A 192 15.12 -46.25 31.42
CA THR A 192 16.46 -46.78 31.15
C THR A 192 16.33 -48.22 30.67
N ILE A 193 16.97 -48.52 29.53
CA ILE A 193 16.99 -49.84 28.92
C ILE A 193 18.43 -50.19 28.51
N PRO A 194 18.82 -51.48 28.46
CA PRO A 194 20.09 -51.86 27.89
C PRO A 194 20.14 -51.57 26.38
N ILE A 195 21.34 -51.39 25.85
CA ILE A 195 21.55 -51.25 24.39
C ILE A 195 21.10 -52.55 23.69
N THR A 196 20.00 -52.46 22.95
CA THR A 196 19.36 -53.62 22.28
C THR A 196 19.09 -53.38 20.80
N ALA A 197 19.05 -52.12 20.36
CA ALA A 197 18.80 -51.74 18.98
C ALA A 197 19.29 -50.31 18.72
N ALA A 198 19.34 -49.92 17.43
CA ALA A 198 19.72 -48.59 16.98
C ALA A 198 18.66 -47.50 17.26
N ILE A 199 18.34 -47.30 18.53
CA ILE A 199 17.34 -46.34 19.01
C ILE A 199 17.90 -44.93 18.87
N ARG A 200 17.12 -44.05 18.25
CA ARG A 200 17.42 -42.62 18.10
C ARG A 200 16.11 -41.84 18.32
N PRO A 201 16.17 -40.53 18.61
CA PRO A 201 14.97 -39.72 18.81
C PRO A 201 13.98 -39.81 17.63
N GLY A 202 12.69 -39.67 17.90
CA GLY A 202 11.60 -39.84 16.93
C GLY A 202 11.03 -41.27 16.86
N ALA A 203 11.71 -42.27 17.41
CA ALA A 203 11.14 -43.61 17.57
C ALA A 203 9.89 -43.58 18.48
N ILE A 204 8.92 -44.44 18.20
CA ILE A 204 7.76 -44.66 19.08
C ILE A 204 8.05 -45.91 19.90
N ILE A 205 8.13 -45.77 21.22
CA ILE A 205 8.46 -46.85 22.15
C ILE A 205 7.41 -46.89 23.26
N ASN A 206 6.74 -48.03 23.43
CA ASN A 206 5.62 -48.21 24.36
C ASN A 206 4.55 -47.10 24.20
N GLY A 207 4.23 -46.77 22.95
CA GLY A 207 3.32 -45.67 22.59
C GLY A 207 3.88 -44.24 22.72
N ASN A 208 5.08 -44.04 23.26
CA ASN A 208 5.67 -42.73 23.50
C ASN A 208 6.67 -42.33 22.41
N LYS A 209 6.59 -41.09 21.90
CA LYS A 209 7.56 -40.55 20.95
C LYS A 209 8.81 -40.06 21.68
N ILE A 210 9.93 -40.73 21.46
CA ILE A 210 11.18 -40.43 22.15
C ILE A 210 11.76 -39.11 21.66
N GLN A 211 11.99 -38.17 22.58
CA GLN A 211 12.56 -36.86 22.30
C GLN A 211 14.07 -36.82 22.52
N LYS A 212 14.56 -37.57 23.51
CA LYS A 212 15.99 -37.64 23.86
C LYS A 212 16.41 -39.09 24.06
N VAL A 213 17.60 -39.42 23.56
CA VAL A 213 18.28 -40.69 23.82
C VAL A 213 19.67 -40.36 24.33
N GLU A 214 19.94 -40.71 25.58
CA GLU A 214 21.23 -40.51 26.23
C GLU A 214 21.91 -41.86 26.42
N LEU A 215 23.14 -41.97 25.92
CA LEU A 215 24.02 -43.12 26.08
C LEU A 215 24.89 -42.87 27.30
N SER A 216 24.79 -43.77 28.28
CA SER A 216 25.63 -43.77 29.48
C SER A 216 26.02 -45.20 29.82
N GLY A 217 27.30 -45.53 29.67
CA GLY A 217 27.74 -46.92 29.79
C GLY A 217 26.98 -47.82 28.81
N ASP A 218 26.51 -48.97 29.28
CA ASP A 218 25.84 -49.98 28.45
C ASP A 218 24.32 -49.77 28.31
N ASP A 219 23.83 -48.61 28.74
CA ASP A 219 22.40 -48.30 28.82
C ASP A 219 22.02 -47.08 27.97
N TYR A 220 20.77 -47.10 27.48
CA TYR A 220 20.07 -45.94 26.96
C TYR A 220 19.12 -45.39 28.01
N VAL A 221 19.22 -44.09 28.26
CA VAL A 221 18.21 -43.30 28.97
C VAL A 221 17.35 -42.61 27.92
N LEU A 222 16.11 -43.07 27.78
CA LEU A 222 15.11 -42.53 26.86
C LEU A 222 14.25 -41.51 27.60
N SER A 223 13.97 -40.37 26.98
CA SER A 223 13.03 -39.38 27.53
C SER A 223 12.04 -38.93 26.46
N TRP A 224 10.80 -38.68 26.87
CA TRP A 224 9.73 -38.20 26.00
C TRP A 224 8.91 -37.10 26.66
N GLU A 225 8.05 -36.47 25.86
CA GLU A 225 6.97 -35.60 26.35
C GLU A 225 5.64 -36.31 26.09
N ASN A 226 4.69 -36.20 27.00
CA ASN A 226 3.33 -36.71 26.76
C ASN A 226 2.70 -35.87 25.65
N LEU A 227 2.34 -36.52 24.54
CA LEU A 227 1.74 -35.88 23.37
C LEU A 227 0.23 -36.13 23.35
N GLY A 228 -0.54 -35.09 23.04
CA GLY A 228 -1.97 -35.20 22.81
C GLY A 228 -2.28 -35.86 21.47
N LYS A 229 -3.58 -36.02 21.18
CA LYS A 229 -4.08 -36.64 19.93
C LYS A 229 -3.63 -35.89 18.65
N ASP A 230 -3.25 -34.64 18.77
CA ASP A 230 -2.75 -33.78 17.70
C ASP A 230 -1.22 -33.84 17.54
N GLY A 231 -0.53 -34.70 18.30
CA GLY A 231 0.92 -34.86 18.27
C GLY A 231 1.69 -33.73 18.93
N LYS A 232 1.00 -32.79 19.61
CA LYS A 232 1.62 -31.69 20.37
C LYS A 232 1.75 -32.08 21.85
N PRO A 233 2.69 -31.48 22.60
CA PRO A 233 2.79 -31.73 24.04
C PRO A 233 1.46 -31.44 24.75
N GLU A 234 0.93 -32.42 25.51
CA GLU A 234 -0.31 -32.29 26.29
C GLU A 234 -0.22 -31.15 27.30
N GLN A 235 0.99 -30.93 27.84
CA GLN A 235 1.30 -29.83 28.73
C GLN A 235 2.42 -28.99 28.15
N LYS A 236 2.28 -27.68 28.31
CA LYS A 236 3.38 -26.74 28.07
C LYS A 236 4.54 -27.05 29.03
N SER A 237 5.78 -26.91 28.54
CA SER A 237 6.96 -27.10 29.38
C SER A 237 6.91 -26.21 30.64
N PRO A 238 7.54 -26.61 31.76
CA PRO A 238 7.63 -25.77 32.97
C PRO A 238 8.14 -24.36 32.67
N GLU A 239 9.15 -24.24 31.82
CA GLU A 239 9.77 -22.98 31.41
C GLU A 239 8.77 -22.10 30.66
N ARG A 240 8.05 -22.69 29.69
CA ARG A 240 7.01 -21.96 28.94
C ARG A 240 5.88 -21.51 29.84
N ARG A 241 5.41 -22.35 30.76
CA ARG A 241 4.37 -21.98 31.74
C ARG A 241 4.84 -20.83 32.64
N GLN A 242 6.08 -20.88 33.11
CA GLN A 242 6.64 -19.82 33.94
C GLN A 242 6.77 -18.50 33.16
N MET A 243 7.20 -18.56 31.89
CA MET A 243 7.23 -17.40 31.01
C MET A 243 5.84 -16.81 30.79
N GLU A 244 4.87 -17.63 30.36
CA GLU A 244 3.49 -17.18 30.12
C GLU A 244 2.79 -16.66 31.38
N LYS A 245 3.16 -17.17 32.57
CA LYS A 245 2.70 -16.65 33.85
C LYS A 245 3.29 -15.28 34.17
N THR A 246 4.58 -15.09 33.88
CA THR A 246 5.29 -13.83 34.16
C THR A 246 4.93 -12.76 33.12
N PHE A 247 4.66 -13.20 31.89
CA PHE A 247 4.42 -12.39 30.69
C PHE A 247 3.14 -12.88 29.98
N PRO A 248 1.95 -12.55 30.50
CA PRO A 248 0.68 -13.03 29.96
C PRO A 248 0.41 -12.56 28.52
N GLU A 249 1.03 -11.46 28.08
CA GLU A 249 0.99 -10.98 26.69
C GLU A 249 1.70 -11.91 25.71
N LEU A 250 2.65 -12.73 26.19
CA LEU A 250 3.25 -13.80 25.39
C LEU A 250 2.25 -14.94 25.19
N ALA A 251 1.47 -15.28 26.23
CA ALA A 251 0.45 -16.31 26.16
C ALA A 251 -0.68 -15.93 25.19
N GLY A 252 -1.12 -14.67 25.23
CA GLY A 252 -2.14 -14.13 24.33
C GLY A 252 -1.62 -13.75 22.93
N GLY A 253 -0.30 -13.74 22.72
CA GLY A 253 0.32 -13.30 21.46
C GLY A 253 0.10 -11.83 21.13
N TYR A 254 -0.14 -10.97 22.13
CA TYR A 254 -0.44 -9.54 21.91
C TYR A 254 0.80 -8.71 21.54
N HIS A 255 1.99 -9.29 21.72
CA HIS A 255 3.26 -8.74 21.28
C HIS A 255 3.50 -8.94 19.77
N LEU A 256 2.72 -9.80 19.11
CA LEU A 256 2.83 -10.07 17.68
C LEU A 256 1.74 -9.32 16.90
N PRO A 257 2.03 -8.90 15.66
CA PRO A 257 0.98 -8.43 14.77
C PRO A 257 -0.02 -9.56 14.51
N LYS A 258 -1.32 -9.27 14.59
CA LYS A 258 -2.39 -10.19 14.23
C LYS A 258 -3.15 -9.66 13.03
N TYR A 259 -3.54 -10.55 12.12
CA TYR A 259 -4.46 -10.17 11.05
C TYR A 259 -5.90 -10.38 11.48
N ALA A 260 -6.76 -9.51 10.95
CA ALA A 260 -8.19 -9.56 11.14
C ALA A 260 -8.90 -9.13 9.85
N LYS A 261 -10.18 -9.43 9.78
CA LYS A 261 -11.07 -8.99 8.69
C LYS A 261 -12.12 -8.05 9.24
N VAL A 262 -12.35 -6.94 8.54
CA VAL A 262 -13.45 -6.01 8.86
C VAL A 262 -14.79 -6.71 8.59
N VAL A 263 -15.65 -6.80 9.61
CA VAL A 263 -16.98 -7.40 9.49
C VAL A 263 -18.11 -6.38 9.59
N GLY A 264 -17.81 -5.17 10.08
CA GLY A 264 -18.78 -4.09 10.23
C GLY A 264 -18.12 -2.74 10.55
N ILE A 265 -18.91 -1.67 10.48
CA ILE A 265 -18.52 -0.32 10.91
C ILE A 265 -19.11 -0.07 12.30
N ALA A 266 -18.28 0.36 13.25
CA ALA A 266 -18.69 0.55 14.64
C ALA A 266 -18.89 2.04 14.97
N ASP A 267 -20.05 2.37 15.52
CA ASP A 267 -20.39 3.68 16.11
C ASP A 267 -19.95 4.91 15.26
N PRO A 268 -20.35 5.06 13.98
CA PRO A 268 -19.90 6.17 13.15
C PRO A 268 -20.28 7.54 13.74
N SER A 269 -19.36 8.50 13.71
CA SER A 269 -19.57 9.88 14.16
C SER A 269 -20.66 10.62 13.38
N SER A 270 -21.44 11.48 14.07
CA SER A 270 -22.34 12.46 13.45
C SER A 270 -21.72 13.85 13.24
N GLY A 271 -20.42 13.99 13.45
CA GLY A 271 -19.69 15.27 13.40
C GLY A 271 -19.69 15.99 14.76
N GLY A 272 -18.50 16.43 15.20
CA GLY A 272 -18.30 17.10 16.50
C GLY A 272 -18.28 16.17 17.73
N ASP A 273 -18.56 14.88 17.55
CA ASP A 273 -18.42 13.88 18.62
C ASP A 273 -16.95 13.76 19.07
N ILE A 274 -16.77 13.59 20.38
CA ILE A 274 -15.48 13.22 20.96
C ILE A 274 -15.27 11.72 20.73
N SER A 275 -14.11 11.38 20.16
CA SER A 275 -13.60 10.01 20.10
C SER A 275 -12.81 9.72 21.38
N ASP A 276 -13.24 8.72 22.14
CA ASP A 276 -12.57 8.27 23.36
C ASP A 276 -12.51 6.72 23.41
N PRO A 277 -11.76 6.11 24.34
CA PRO A 277 -11.67 4.64 24.42
C PRO A 277 -13.01 3.91 24.68
N PHE A 278 -14.03 4.59 25.21
CA PHE A 278 -15.36 4.03 25.43
C PHE A 278 -16.23 4.14 24.17
N ARG A 279 -16.04 5.18 23.35
CA ARG A 279 -16.68 5.41 22.05
C ARG A 279 -15.65 5.98 21.06
N PRO A 280 -14.91 5.13 20.32
CA PRO A 280 -13.86 5.61 19.42
C PRO A 280 -14.38 6.33 18.17
N LYS A 281 -15.67 6.26 17.85
CA LYS A 281 -16.40 7.03 16.79
C LYS A 281 -15.93 6.86 15.33
N TYR A 282 -14.72 6.37 15.12
CA TYR A 282 -14.10 5.99 13.86
C TYR A 282 -13.43 4.63 14.06
N ALA A 283 -14.28 3.59 14.10
CA ALA A 283 -13.90 2.24 14.46
C ALA A 283 -14.63 1.20 13.60
N VAL A 284 -14.14 -0.03 13.66
CA VAL A 284 -14.67 -1.18 12.93
C VAL A 284 -14.85 -2.37 13.84
N GLU A 285 -15.77 -3.24 13.45
CA GLU A 285 -15.88 -4.59 14.01
C GLU A 285 -14.89 -5.52 13.30
N LEU A 286 -14.14 -6.32 14.07
CA LEU A 286 -13.08 -7.18 13.52
C LEU A 286 -13.25 -8.65 13.93
N GLN A 287 -13.13 -9.55 12.96
CA GLN A 287 -12.93 -10.98 13.20
C GLN A 287 -11.44 -11.31 13.04
N LEU A 288 -10.78 -11.79 14.10
CA LEU A 288 -9.37 -12.21 14.02
C LEU A 288 -9.20 -13.40 13.07
N LEU A 289 -8.04 -13.47 12.42
CA LEU A 289 -7.63 -14.58 11.57
C LEU A 289 -6.59 -15.46 12.28
N ASP A 290 -6.58 -16.74 11.96
CA ASP A 290 -5.52 -17.67 12.33
C ASP A 290 -4.24 -17.41 11.51
N GLU A 291 -3.16 -18.13 11.83
CA GLU A 291 -1.87 -17.97 11.16
C GLU A 291 -1.88 -18.38 9.67
N ASN A 292 -2.94 -19.06 9.23
CA ASN A 292 -3.14 -19.51 7.85
C ASN A 292 -4.11 -18.59 7.08
N GLY A 293 -4.62 -17.53 7.72
CA GLY A 293 -5.53 -16.55 7.12
C GLY A 293 -7.01 -16.93 7.16
N ASN A 294 -7.40 -17.99 7.87
CA ASN A 294 -8.81 -18.34 8.08
C ASN A 294 -9.39 -17.60 9.27
N GLU A 295 -10.70 -17.42 9.33
CA GLU A 295 -11.36 -16.82 10.49
C GLU A 295 -11.16 -17.67 11.76
N ASP A 296 -10.59 -17.07 12.80
CA ASP A 296 -10.43 -17.72 14.10
C ASP A 296 -11.74 -17.70 14.87
N LYS A 297 -12.55 -18.74 14.66
CA LYS A 297 -13.86 -18.90 15.30
C LYS A 297 -13.80 -19.15 16.81
N THR A 298 -12.60 -19.31 17.38
CA THR A 298 -12.44 -19.44 18.83
C THR A 298 -12.46 -18.08 19.54
N VAL A 299 -12.27 -16.99 18.78
CA VAL A 299 -12.28 -15.62 19.29
C VAL A 299 -13.55 -14.90 18.80
N PRO A 300 -14.32 -14.27 19.71
CA PRO A 300 -15.48 -13.48 19.31
C PRO A 300 -15.07 -12.23 18.52
N VAL A 301 -16.01 -11.68 17.75
CA VAL A 301 -15.83 -10.42 17.03
C VAL A 301 -15.50 -9.30 18.01
N TYR A 302 -14.47 -8.52 17.69
CA TYR A 302 -14.11 -7.32 18.44
C TYR A 302 -15.06 -6.19 18.02
N PRO A 303 -15.80 -5.58 18.95
CA PRO A 303 -16.96 -4.75 18.61
C PRO A 303 -16.63 -3.33 18.16
N ALA A 304 -15.50 -2.75 18.59
CA ALA A 304 -15.16 -1.35 18.27
C ALA A 304 -13.64 -1.15 18.33
N VAL A 305 -12.95 -1.53 17.26
CA VAL A 305 -11.51 -1.35 17.14
C VAL A 305 -11.22 -0.05 16.37
N PRO A 306 -10.53 0.93 16.96
CA PRO A 306 -10.24 2.22 16.30
C PRO A 306 -9.45 2.05 15.00
N LEU A 307 -9.83 2.83 13.98
CA LEU A 307 -9.09 2.94 12.72
C LEU A 307 -7.99 4.02 12.81
N PRO A 308 -6.86 3.84 12.09
CA PRO A 308 -5.82 4.86 12.02
C PRO A 308 -6.30 6.04 11.16
N VAL A 309 -5.85 7.24 11.51
CA VAL A 309 -6.11 8.48 10.76
C VAL A 309 -4.77 9.04 10.26
N THR A 310 -4.61 9.17 8.95
CA THR A 310 -3.32 9.52 8.31
C THR A 310 -2.81 10.93 8.67
N SER A 311 -3.73 11.85 8.97
CA SER A 311 -3.43 13.21 9.45
C SER A 311 -4.49 13.58 10.47
N THR A 312 -4.16 13.73 11.75
CA THR A 312 -5.17 13.93 12.82
C THR A 312 -5.17 15.36 13.34
N GLY A 313 -6.35 15.96 13.46
CA GLY A 313 -6.59 17.22 14.15
C GLY A 313 -8.03 17.28 14.69
N SER A 314 -8.34 18.25 15.55
CA SER A 314 -9.74 18.45 15.98
C SER A 314 -10.60 18.78 14.76
N GLN A 315 -11.55 17.89 14.44
CA GLN A 315 -12.36 17.94 13.21
C GLN A 315 -11.55 18.01 11.90
N GLY A 316 -10.30 17.51 11.89
CA GLY A 316 -9.41 17.54 10.73
C GLY A 316 -8.75 16.20 10.46
N GLY A 317 -8.65 15.84 9.17
CA GLY A 317 -7.93 14.66 8.72
C GLY A 317 -8.46 13.99 7.46
N ASP A 318 -7.79 12.92 7.04
CA ASP A 318 -8.25 12.02 5.98
C ASP A 318 -8.99 10.83 6.59
N PHE A 319 -10.30 10.80 6.40
CA PHE A 319 -11.19 9.74 6.91
C PHE A 319 -11.80 8.97 5.73
N ALA A 320 -11.65 7.65 5.76
CA ALA A 320 -12.25 6.75 4.79
C ALA A 320 -12.47 5.38 5.44
N PHE A 321 -13.73 4.99 5.62
CA PHE A 321 -14.03 3.66 6.13
C PHE A 321 -13.61 2.60 5.11
N PRO A 322 -12.94 1.51 5.55
CA PRO A 322 -12.68 0.38 4.68
C PRO A 322 -13.98 -0.35 4.34
N GLU A 323 -14.00 -1.02 3.19
CA GLU A 323 -15.09 -1.94 2.87
C GLU A 323 -15.11 -3.12 3.85
N VAL A 324 -16.32 -3.64 4.14
CA VAL A 324 -16.46 -4.93 4.81
C VAL A 324 -15.70 -6.00 4.02
N GLY A 325 -14.95 -6.82 4.74
CA GLY A 325 -14.06 -7.83 4.21
C GLY A 325 -12.62 -7.37 3.97
N THR A 326 -12.29 -6.09 4.20
CA THR A 326 -10.91 -5.60 4.14
C THR A 326 -10.06 -6.27 5.22
N MET A 327 -8.85 -6.70 4.85
CA MET A 327 -7.89 -7.29 5.78
C MET A 327 -7.09 -6.19 6.48
N VAL A 328 -6.90 -6.31 7.78
CA VAL A 328 -6.21 -5.32 8.60
C VAL A 328 -5.20 -5.98 9.54
N GLU A 329 -4.16 -5.23 9.90
CA GLU A 329 -3.27 -5.57 11.00
C GLU A 329 -3.81 -4.95 12.29
N VAL A 330 -3.93 -5.77 13.34
CA VAL A 330 -4.36 -5.36 14.68
C VAL A 330 -3.14 -5.33 15.59
N GLY A 331 -2.90 -4.18 16.19
CA GLY A 331 -1.95 -4.00 17.28
C GLY A 331 -2.65 -3.95 18.64
N PHE A 332 -1.91 -4.24 19.70
CA PHE A 332 -2.37 -4.11 21.08
C PHE A 332 -1.45 -3.15 21.82
N ALA A 333 -1.95 -1.98 22.21
CA ALA A 333 -1.11 -0.98 22.87
C ALA A 333 -0.55 -1.57 24.17
N TYR A 334 0.78 -1.48 24.35
CA TYR A 334 1.50 -2.05 25.49
C TYR A 334 1.29 -3.57 25.70
N GLY A 335 0.87 -4.31 24.67
CA GLY A 335 0.54 -5.75 24.79
C GLY A 335 -0.77 -6.02 25.55
N ARG A 336 -1.60 -5.01 25.76
CA ARG A 336 -2.86 -5.13 26.50
C ARG A 336 -4.03 -5.56 25.62
N SER A 337 -4.77 -6.58 26.04
CA SER A 337 -5.92 -7.09 25.30
C SER A 337 -7.11 -6.13 25.23
N ASP A 338 -7.22 -5.18 26.16
CA ASP A 338 -8.28 -4.17 26.20
C ASP A 338 -7.99 -2.93 25.34
N GLN A 339 -6.82 -2.88 24.69
CA GLN A 339 -6.42 -1.74 23.85
C GLN A 339 -6.04 -2.17 22.41
N PRO A 340 -6.93 -2.88 21.70
CA PRO A 340 -6.70 -3.17 20.29
C PRO A 340 -6.87 -1.90 19.44
N PHE A 341 -6.10 -1.80 18.37
CA PHE A 341 -6.28 -0.77 17.35
C PHE A 341 -5.85 -1.31 15.98
N VAL A 342 -6.46 -0.81 14.91
CA VAL A 342 -5.99 -1.11 13.55
C VAL A 342 -4.73 -0.31 13.30
N ARG A 343 -3.63 -1.00 12.97
CA ARG A 343 -2.35 -0.37 12.65
C ARG A 343 -2.23 -0.05 11.16
N THR A 344 -2.67 -0.97 10.31
CA THR A 344 -2.66 -0.78 8.85
C THR A 344 -3.78 -1.57 8.18
N MET A 345 -4.17 -1.12 6.99
CA MET A 345 -5.12 -1.81 6.12
C MET A 345 -4.35 -2.40 4.94
N LEU A 346 -4.62 -3.66 4.61
CA LEU A 346 -3.91 -4.39 3.55
C LEU A 346 -4.75 -4.48 2.29
N ALA A 347 -4.13 -4.26 1.14
CA ALA A 347 -4.77 -4.38 -0.18
C ALA A 347 -4.99 -5.84 -0.62
N GLN A 348 -4.66 -6.83 0.21
CA GLN A 348 -4.81 -8.24 -0.12
C GLN A 348 -6.27 -8.59 -0.44
N GLY A 349 -6.48 -9.24 -1.58
CA GLY A 349 -7.82 -9.58 -2.07
C GLY A 349 -8.60 -8.41 -2.70
N LYS A 350 -7.97 -7.24 -2.88
CA LYS A 350 -8.57 -6.07 -3.54
C LYS A 350 -7.96 -5.84 -4.92
N THR A 351 -8.74 -5.23 -5.82
CA THR A 351 -8.23 -4.68 -7.08
C THR A 351 -7.58 -3.34 -6.78
N VAL A 352 -6.28 -3.21 -7.08
CA VAL A 352 -5.53 -1.97 -6.89
C VAL A 352 -5.55 -1.12 -8.16
N PRO A 353 -5.68 0.22 -8.06
CA PRO A 353 -5.64 1.08 -9.24
C PRO A 353 -4.24 1.11 -9.87
N SER A 354 -4.17 1.46 -11.16
CA SER A 354 -2.89 1.71 -11.82
C SER A 354 -2.26 2.99 -11.26
N VAL A 355 -1.02 2.90 -10.79
CA VAL A 355 -0.23 4.05 -10.31
C VAL A 355 1.24 3.81 -10.67
N ALA A 356 1.83 4.71 -11.45
CA ALA A 356 3.22 4.59 -11.87
C ALA A 356 4.18 5.14 -10.79
N PRO A 357 5.47 4.74 -10.80
CA PRO A 357 6.46 5.32 -9.89
C PRO A 357 6.52 6.85 -10.02
N GLY A 358 6.45 7.54 -8.88
CA GLY A 358 6.44 9.01 -8.82
C GLY A 358 5.05 9.65 -8.89
N GLU A 359 3.99 8.89 -9.18
CA GLU A 359 2.62 9.39 -9.17
C GLU A 359 2.00 9.38 -7.76
N GLN A 360 1.01 10.24 -7.55
CA GLN A 360 0.14 10.23 -6.37
C GLN A 360 -1.31 10.12 -6.83
N LEU A 361 -2.08 9.23 -6.20
CA LEU A 361 -3.46 8.96 -6.58
C LEU A 361 -4.36 8.81 -5.35
N LYS A 362 -5.39 9.65 -5.25
CA LYS A 362 -6.52 9.48 -4.33
C LYS A 362 -7.75 9.17 -5.17
N GLN A 363 -8.28 7.94 -5.06
CA GLN A 363 -9.31 7.43 -5.96
C GLN A 363 -10.44 6.73 -5.19
N GLN A 364 -11.69 7.05 -5.51
CA GLN A 364 -12.86 6.29 -5.05
C GLN A 364 -13.23 5.19 -6.06
N ARG A 365 -13.24 5.53 -7.35
CA ARG A 365 -13.46 4.62 -8.49
C ARG A 365 -12.73 5.19 -9.72
N PRO A 366 -12.52 4.44 -10.81
CA PRO A 366 -11.69 4.89 -11.94
C PRO A 366 -12.05 6.27 -12.52
N GLU A 367 -13.32 6.68 -12.45
CA GLU A 367 -13.85 7.94 -12.97
C GLU A 367 -13.94 9.06 -11.89
N VAL A 368 -13.53 8.78 -10.65
CA VAL A 368 -13.57 9.73 -9.53
C VAL A 368 -12.25 9.71 -8.77
N TYR A 369 -11.38 10.66 -9.10
CA TYR A 369 -10.02 10.71 -8.58
C TYR A 369 -9.40 12.11 -8.57
N GLU A 370 -8.36 12.23 -7.75
CA GLU A 370 -7.34 13.28 -7.82
C GLU A 370 -5.99 12.61 -8.07
N ARG A 371 -5.33 12.97 -9.17
CA ARG A 371 -4.04 12.41 -9.59
C ARG A 371 -3.01 13.52 -9.78
N THR A 372 -1.81 13.28 -9.28
CA THR A 372 -0.61 14.02 -9.68
C THR A 372 0.31 13.05 -10.42
N ASP A 373 0.63 13.33 -11.68
CA ASP A 373 1.56 12.49 -12.44
C ASP A 373 3.03 12.78 -12.06
N ALA A 374 3.96 12.00 -12.61
CA ALA A 374 5.39 12.16 -12.32
C ALA A 374 5.97 13.51 -12.79
N ALA A 375 5.34 14.20 -13.75
CA ALA A 375 5.74 15.53 -14.21
C ALA A 375 5.15 16.66 -13.34
N GLY A 376 4.26 16.31 -12.40
CA GLY A 376 3.58 17.26 -11.52
C GLY A 376 2.25 17.79 -12.09
N ASN A 377 1.76 17.25 -13.20
CA ASN A 377 0.44 17.61 -13.72
C ASN A 377 -0.63 17.12 -12.75
N LYS A 378 -1.60 17.98 -12.43
CA LYS A 378 -2.71 17.65 -11.52
C LYS A 378 -4.02 17.52 -12.29
N ILE A 379 -4.72 16.42 -12.07
CA ILE A 379 -6.03 16.14 -12.66
C ILE A 379 -7.02 15.85 -11.53
N ARG A 380 -8.18 16.50 -11.57
CA ARG A 380 -9.33 16.26 -10.68
C ARG A 380 -10.52 15.92 -11.55
N GLU A 381 -11.05 14.72 -11.40
CA GLU A 381 -12.16 14.22 -12.21
C GLU A 381 -13.29 13.70 -11.33
N THR A 382 -14.54 13.98 -11.73
CA THR A 382 -15.74 13.38 -11.17
C THR A 382 -16.85 13.37 -12.21
N ASP A 383 -17.64 12.30 -12.19
CA ASP A 383 -18.89 12.13 -12.92
C ASP A 383 -20.11 12.77 -12.22
N GLN A 384 -19.89 13.44 -11.09
CA GLN A 384 -20.92 14.11 -10.29
C GLN A 384 -20.63 15.62 -10.15
N LYS A 385 -20.98 16.20 -9.00
CA LYS A 385 -20.91 17.64 -8.75
C LYS A 385 -19.61 18.04 -8.05
N ILE A 386 -18.96 19.08 -8.56
CA ILE A 386 -17.94 19.84 -7.82
C ILE A 386 -18.60 21.09 -7.23
N THR A 387 -18.34 21.39 -5.95
CA THR A 387 -18.76 22.64 -5.29
C THR A 387 -17.57 23.22 -4.55
N ASP A 388 -17.16 24.43 -4.94
CA ASP A 388 -16.10 25.18 -4.27
C ASP A 388 -16.72 26.38 -3.54
N LYS A 389 -16.42 26.53 -2.25
CA LYS A 389 -16.77 27.70 -1.44
C LYS A 389 -15.51 28.22 -0.78
N SER A 390 -15.15 29.46 -1.07
CA SER A 390 -13.96 30.10 -0.51
C SER A 390 -14.27 31.53 -0.10
N PHE A 391 -13.44 32.08 0.79
CA PHE A 391 -13.46 33.50 1.15
C PHE A 391 -12.75 34.34 0.08
N GLU A 392 -11.61 33.85 -0.41
CA GLU A 392 -10.81 34.45 -1.48
C GLU A 392 -10.47 33.37 -2.51
N ARG A 393 -10.36 33.74 -3.80
CA ARG A 393 -9.93 32.85 -4.88
C ARG A 393 -9.04 33.61 -5.85
N HIS A 394 -7.77 33.20 -5.95
CA HIS A 394 -6.82 33.68 -6.95
C HIS A 394 -6.58 32.59 -8.00
N ILE A 395 -6.62 32.94 -9.28
CA ILE A 395 -6.37 32.02 -10.39
C ILE A 395 -5.40 32.72 -11.34
N GLU A 396 -4.23 32.11 -11.55
CA GLU A 396 -3.20 32.59 -12.47
C GLU A 396 -2.79 31.43 -13.39
N THR A 397 -2.80 31.67 -14.69
CA THR A 397 -2.45 30.69 -15.71
C THR A 397 -2.10 31.37 -17.01
N ASP A 398 -1.20 30.77 -17.80
CA ASP A 398 -0.82 31.28 -19.12
C ASP A 398 -1.91 31.02 -20.17
N SER A 399 -2.67 29.93 -20.02
CA SER A 399 -3.72 29.55 -20.97
C SER A 399 -4.87 28.85 -20.27
N GLU A 400 -6.09 29.35 -20.50
CA GLU A 400 -7.31 28.76 -19.96
C GLU A 400 -8.30 28.45 -21.09
N VAL A 401 -8.84 27.23 -21.10
CA VAL A 401 -9.92 26.81 -21.99
C VAL A 401 -11.08 26.31 -21.14
N LYS A 402 -12.29 26.82 -21.40
CA LYS A 402 -13.52 26.42 -20.72
C LYS A 402 -14.56 25.97 -21.75
N GLN A 403 -15.05 24.75 -21.60
CA GLN A 403 -16.23 24.25 -22.31
C GLN A 403 -17.34 24.06 -21.29
N ILE A 404 -18.40 24.85 -21.41
CA ILE A 404 -19.48 24.90 -20.41
C ILE A 404 -20.81 24.80 -21.14
N GLY A 405 -21.67 23.86 -20.75
CA GLY A 405 -23.01 23.72 -21.32
C GLY A 405 -23.95 24.87 -20.90
N THR A 406 -23.90 25.28 -19.63
CA THR A 406 -24.67 26.42 -19.10
C THR A 406 -23.85 27.15 -18.04
N SER A 407 -23.77 28.48 -18.15
CA SER A 407 -23.06 29.34 -17.19
C SER A 407 -24.00 30.40 -16.66
N ASN A 408 -24.21 30.41 -15.34
CA ASN A 408 -24.93 31.46 -14.63
C ASN A 408 -23.95 32.16 -13.69
N VAL A 409 -23.81 33.48 -13.84
CA VAL A 409 -22.88 34.28 -13.06
C VAL A 409 -23.66 35.42 -12.41
N THR A 410 -23.64 35.47 -11.09
CA THR A 410 -24.17 36.58 -10.29
C THR A 410 -23.00 37.19 -9.53
N ILE A 411 -22.86 38.52 -9.63
CA ILE A 411 -21.79 39.28 -8.98
C ILE A 411 -22.49 40.38 -8.19
N ASP A 412 -22.40 40.30 -6.87
CA ASP A 412 -23.15 41.18 -5.96
C ASP A 412 -22.59 42.61 -5.91
N SER A 413 -21.35 42.80 -6.36
CA SER A 413 -20.67 44.10 -6.42
C SER A 413 -20.04 44.30 -7.80
N ASP A 414 -18.73 44.52 -7.87
CA ASP A 414 -18.08 44.94 -9.11
C ASP A 414 -17.56 43.77 -9.93
N LYS A 415 -17.70 43.88 -11.25
CA LYS A 415 -16.98 43.07 -12.24
C LYS A 415 -16.07 43.96 -13.05
N THR A 416 -14.76 43.79 -12.90
CA THR A 416 -13.76 44.42 -13.76
C THR A 416 -13.15 43.38 -14.68
N GLU A 417 -13.07 43.69 -15.97
CA GLU A 417 -12.47 42.81 -16.98
C GLU A 417 -11.57 43.65 -17.88
N THR A 418 -10.27 43.35 -17.88
CA THR A 418 -9.28 44.00 -18.72
C THR A 418 -8.70 42.96 -19.68
N ILE A 419 -8.89 43.19 -20.97
CA ILE A 419 -8.35 42.31 -22.03
C ILE A 419 -7.25 43.07 -22.74
N GLY A 420 -6.00 42.64 -22.57
CA GLY A 420 -4.84 43.26 -23.22
C GLY A 420 -4.77 43.02 -24.73
N GLY A 421 -5.43 41.95 -25.21
CA GLY A 421 -5.58 41.63 -26.63
C GLY A 421 -7.00 41.88 -27.13
N ASN A 422 -7.49 40.98 -27.99
CA ASN A 422 -8.83 41.09 -28.57
C ASN A 422 -9.88 40.37 -27.72
N LYS A 423 -11.06 40.98 -27.59
CA LYS A 423 -12.27 40.34 -27.06
C LYS A 423 -13.27 40.09 -28.19
N THR A 424 -13.54 38.82 -28.48
CA THR A 424 -14.54 38.41 -29.48
C THR A 424 -15.74 37.78 -28.79
N VAL A 425 -16.94 38.22 -29.15
CA VAL A 425 -18.20 37.69 -28.61
C VAL A 425 -19.11 37.32 -29.79
N SER A 426 -19.38 36.03 -29.95
CA SER A 426 -20.26 35.49 -30.98
C SER A 426 -21.48 34.85 -30.31
N VAL A 427 -22.67 35.38 -30.58
CA VAL A 427 -23.91 34.89 -29.98
C VAL A 427 -24.90 34.57 -31.10
N LEU A 428 -25.40 33.33 -31.12
CA LEU A 428 -26.41 32.91 -32.09
C LEU A 428 -27.81 33.45 -31.75
N GLY A 429 -28.09 33.61 -30.46
CA GLY A 429 -29.30 34.24 -29.95
C GLY A 429 -29.15 35.75 -29.77
N SER A 430 -29.91 36.31 -28.83
CA SER A 430 -29.87 37.73 -28.49
C SER A 430 -28.77 38.05 -27.48
N ILE A 431 -28.20 39.26 -27.58
CA ILE A 431 -27.49 39.92 -26.49
C ILE A 431 -28.44 40.98 -25.90
N ASN A 432 -28.63 40.97 -24.59
CA ASN A 432 -29.44 41.95 -23.87
C ASN A 432 -28.57 42.68 -22.85
N ASP A 433 -28.28 43.95 -23.11
CA ASP A 433 -27.53 44.82 -22.20
C ASP A 433 -28.47 45.89 -21.62
N MET A 434 -28.59 45.95 -20.30
CA MET A 434 -29.38 46.95 -19.59
C MET A 434 -28.55 47.59 -18.49
N THR A 435 -28.54 48.93 -18.42
CA THR A 435 -27.83 49.68 -17.38
C THR A 435 -28.79 50.65 -16.73
N ALA A 436 -28.82 50.70 -15.40
CA ALA A 436 -29.64 51.66 -14.65
C ALA A 436 -29.06 53.09 -14.67
N SER A 437 -27.77 53.20 -14.96
CA SER A 437 -27.04 54.46 -15.06
C SER A 437 -26.33 54.53 -16.43
N ASN A 438 -25.11 55.04 -16.45
CA ASN A 438 -24.40 55.34 -17.68
C ASN A 438 -23.84 54.09 -18.38
N ARG A 439 -23.97 54.04 -19.70
CA ARG A 439 -23.18 53.19 -20.59
C ARG A 439 -22.27 54.07 -21.44
N THR A 440 -20.96 53.90 -21.28
CA THR A 440 -19.97 54.60 -22.10
C THR A 440 -19.28 53.60 -23.01
N VAL A 441 -19.26 53.89 -24.31
CA VAL A 441 -18.55 53.09 -25.32
C VAL A 441 -17.53 53.99 -26.00
N GLY A 442 -16.25 53.62 -25.93
CA GLY A 442 -15.17 54.30 -26.62
C GLY A 442 -14.55 53.38 -27.67
N THR A 443 -14.30 53.91 -28.87
CA THR A 443 -13.64 53.16 -29.95
C THR A 443 -12.55 54.04 -30.54
N GLY A 444 -11.30 53.59 -30.45
CA GLY A 444 -10.15 54.33 -31.01
C GLY A 444 -10.07 54.26 -32.54
N GLY A 445 -10.66 53.23 -33.15
CA GLY A 445 -10.80 53.08 -34.60
C GLY A 445 -12.25 53.25 -35.05
N THR A 446 -12.68 52.41 -35.99
CA THR A 446 -14.04 52.45 -36.55
C THR A 446 -15.04 51.69 -35.68
N LEU A 447 -16.13 52.35 -35.31
CA LEU A 447 -17.35 51.68 -34.84
C LEU A 447 -18.24 51.41 -36.06
N GLN A 448 -18.55 50.13 -36.32
CA GLN A 448 -19.44 49.72 -37.41
C GLN A 448 -20.64 48.96 -36.85
N GLU A 449 -21.84 49.47 -37.11
CA GLU A 449 -23.10 48.84 -36.74
C GLU A 449 -23.86 48.45 -38.02
N LYS A 450 -24.16 47.17 -38.18
CA LYS A 450 -24.96 46.66 -39.31
C LYS A 450 -26.26 46.08 -38.79
N ILE A 451 -27.36 46.75 -39.10
CA ILE A 451 -28.69 46.40 -38.58
C ILE A 451 -29.59 46.08 -39.77
N VAL A 452 -30.09 44.85 -39.85
CA VAL A 452 -31.04 44.41 -40.89
C VAL A 452 -32.45 44.91 -40.60
N GLY A 453 -32.83 44.91 -39.32
CA GLY A 453 -34.14 45.38 -38.85
C GLY A 453 -34.16 46.89 -38.55
N LEU A 454 -34.91 47.26 -37.52
CA LEU A 454 -35.03 48.65 -37.08
C LEU A 454 -33.82 49.06 -36.23
N ALA A 455 -33.15 50.13 -36.63
CA ALA A 455 -32.29 50.92 -35.75
C ALA A 455 -33.13 52.02 -35.10
N GLN A 456 -33.31 51.98 -33.77
CA GLN A 456 -34.09 52.97 -33.03
C GLN A 456 -33.25 53.64 -31.93
N ARG A 457 -33.29 54.98 -31.88
CA ARG A 457 -32.69 55.77 -30.81
C ARG A 457 -33.72 56.76 -30.27
N VAL A 458 -34.21 56.50 -29.06
CA VAL A 458 -35.19 57.36 -28.36
C VAL A 458 -34.49 58.03 -27.19
N SER A 459 -34.68 59.34 -27.08
CA SER A 459 -34.18 60.13 -25.95
C SER A 459 -35.27 61.10 -25.54
N ASP A 460 -35.57 61.15 -24.24
CA ASP A 460 -36.53 62.10 -23.67
C ASP A 460 -35.95 63.53 -23.56
N GLU A 461 -34.65 63.68 -23.81
CA GLU A 461 -33.96 64.96 -23.76
C GLU A 461 -33.36 65.32 -25.13
N LYS A 462 -32.30 64.60 -25.54
CA LYS A 462 -31.45 65.03 -26.65
C LYS A 462 -30.68 63.87 -27.26
N ASN A 463 -30.74 63.82 -28.59
CA ASN A 463 -29.75 63.14 -29.41
C ASN A 463 -28.70 64.15 -29.90
N LYS A 464 -27.42 63.93 -29.56
CA LYS A 464 -26.30 64.78 -30.01
C LYS A 464 -25.38 63.99 -30.92
N PHE A 465 -25.29 64.40 -32.18
CA PHE A 465 -24.32 63.88 -33.13
C PHE A 465 -23.35 65.00 -33.48
N VAL A 466 -22.06 64.77 -33.31
CA VAL A 466 -21.00 65.74 -33.59
C VAL A 466 -19.91 65.05 -34.37
N ALA A 467 -19.67 65.52 -35.59
CA ALA A 467 -18.59 65.05 -36.44
C ALA A 467 -18.09 66.21 -37.32
N PRO A 468 -16.83 66.19 -37.79
CA PRO A 468 -16.34 67.16 -38.75
C PRO A 468 -17.14 67.13 -40.08
N LEU A 469 -17.50 65.94 -40.54
CA LEU A 469 -18.34 65.70 -41.72
C LEU A 469 -19.51 64.82 -41.33
N SER A 470 -20.68 65.07 -41.91
CA SER A 470 -21.93 64.36 -41.61
C SER A 470 -22.62 63.88 -42.87
N TYR A 471 -23.08 62.62 -42.80
CA TYR A 471 -23.96 62.00 -43.78
C TYR A 471 -25.23 61.50 -43.09
N MET A 472 -26.39 61.88 -43.64
CA MET A 472 -27.67 61.36 -43.18
C MET A 472 -28.56 61.10 -44.40
N GLY A 473 -28.88 59.85 -44.69
CA GLY A 473 -29.69 59.50 -45.86
C GLY A 473 -29.38 58.10 -46.41
N THR A 474 -29.44 57.93 -47.73
CA THR A 474 -29.23 56.63 -48.42
C THR A 474 -27.78 56.47 -48.89
N GLU A 475 -27.46 55.72 -49.96
CA GLU A 475 -26.11 55.73 -50.53
C GLU A 475 -25.92 56.94 -51.46
N GLY A 476 -26.95 57.27 -52.24
CA GLY A 476 -26.91 58.35 -53.24
C GLY A 476 -27.50 59.68 -52.81
N GLN A 477 -28.12 59.77 -51.62
CA GLN A 477 -28.85 60.96 -51.19
C GLN A 477 -28.50 61.34 -49.75
N ASN A 478 -27.78 62.45 -49.58
CA ASN A 478 -27.53 63.06 -48.27
C ASN A 478 -28.54 64.20 -48.01
N ILE A 479 -29.29 64.12 -46.91
CA ILE A 479 -30.28 65.11 -46.50
C ILE A 479 -29.64 66.49 -46.31
N PHE A 480 -28.38 66.56 -45.85
CA PHE A 480 -27.70 67.85 -45.70
C PHE A 480 -27.37 68.50 -47.04
N ARG A 481 -27.09 67.72 -48.10
CA ARG A 481 -26.96 68.24 -49.47
C ARG A 481 -28.29 68.78 -49.98
N LEU A 482 -29.39 68.06 -49.74
CA LEU A 482 -30.72 68.57 -50.09
C LEU A 482 -31.05 69.89 -49.39
N LEU A 483 -30.67 70.03 -48.11
CA LEU A 483 -30.83 71.28 -47.37
C LEU A 483 -29.95 72.39 -47.95
N GLU A 484 -28.71 72.07 -48.29
CA GLU A 484 -27.78 73.00 -48.96
C GLU A 484 -28.34 73.51 -50.29
N ASP A 485 -28.84 72.62 -51.14
CA ASP A 485 -29.46 72.93 -52.42
C ASP A 485 -30.74 73.76 -52.25
N THR A 486 -31.53 73.46 -51.21
CA THR A 486 -32.72 74.26 -50.88
C THR A 486 -32.35 75.69 -50.48
N ILE A 487 -31.29 75.87 -49.69
CA ILE A 487 -30.79 77.21 -49.32
C ILE A 487 -30.27 77.95 -50.56
N GLN A 488 -29.58 77.25 -51.46
CA GLN A 488 -29.13 77.81 -52.73
C GLN A 488 -30.32 78.28 -53.57
N LEU A 489 -31.33 77.44 -53.76
CA LEU A 489 -32.54 77.75 -54.51
C LEU A 489 -33.27 78.97 -53.94
N LEU A 490 -33.36 79.10 -52.62
CA LEU A 490 -33.94 80.30 -51.97
C LEU A 490 -33.16 81.57 -52.31
N GLY A 491 -31.83 81.50 -52.35
CA GLY A 491 -30.98 82.63 -52.75
C GLY A 491 -31.17 83.03 -54.22
N GLU A 492 -31.36 82.04 -55.09
CA GLU A 492 -31.63 82.25 -56.52
C GLU A 492 -33.00 82.90 -56.73
N VAL A 493 -34.05 82.40 -56.07
CA VAL A 493 -35.39 82.99 -56.11
C VAL A 493 -35.36 84.45 -55.64
N ALA A 494 -34.67 84.75 -54.53
CA ALA A 494 -34.53 86.12 -54.05
C ALA A 494 -33.80 87.02 -55.08
N SER A 495 -32.76 86.51 -55.73
CA SER A 495 -32.04 87.23 -56.78
C SER A 495 -32.95 87.51 -58.00
N THR A 496 -33.76 86.51 -58.39
CA THR A 496 -34.77 86.68 -59.44
C THR A 496 -35.80 87.75 -59.06
N LEU A 497 -36.32 87.72 -57.83
CA LEU A 497 -37.28 88.72 -57.34
C LEU A 497 -36.67 90.13 -57.29
N ALA A 498 -35.40 90.28 -56.92
CA ALA A 498 -34.72 91.58 -56.89
C ALA A 498 -34.66 92.27 -58.28
N THR A 499 -34.77 91.48 -59.35
CA THR A 499 -34.60 91.93 -60.74
C THR A 499 -35.85 91.75 -61.59
N HIS A 500 -36.93 91.20 -61.03
CA HIS A 500 -38.15 90.95 -61.79
C HIS A 500 -38.81 92.29 -62.23
N THR A 501 -39.41 92.30 -63.42
CA THR A 501 -40.11 93.46 -63.96
C THR A 501 -41.39 93.03 -64.67
N HIS A 502 -42.39 93.92 -64.77
CA HIS A 502 -43.60 93.68 -65.57
C HIS A 502 -43.53 94.48 -66.86
N ARG A 503 -43.18 93.81 -67.98
CA ARG A 503 -43.15 94.38 -69.34
C ARG A 503 -42.34 95.71 -69.44
N GLY A 504 -41.16 95.76 -68.80
CA GLY A 504 -40.25 96.90 -68.88
C GLY A 504 -40.42 97.97 -67.79
N SER A 505 -41.21 97.71 -66.75
CA SER A 505 -41.23 98.53 -65.53
C SER A 505 -39.87 98.53 -64.83
N PRO A 506 -39.56 99.53 -63.98
CA PRO A 506 -38.43 99.45 -63.06
C PRO A 506 -38.52 98.19 -62.17
N PRO A 507 -37.37 97.66 -61.68
CA PRO A 507 -37.34 96.63 -60.64
C PRO A 507 -38.16 97.04 -59.40
N PRO A 508 -38.60 96.09 -58.57
CA PRO A 508 -39.38 96.39 -57.37
C PRO A 508 -38.64 97.35 -56.43
N ASP A 509 -39.38 98.22 -55.76
CA ASP A 509 -38.86 99.16 -54.77
C ASP A 509 -38.19 98.47 -53.57
N GLN A 510 -38.47 97.17 -53.35
CA GLN A 510 -37.80 96.31 -52.36
C GLN A 510 -36.58 95.54 -52.91
N ALA A 511 -36.08 95.80 -54.12
CA ALA A 511 -34.97 95.06 -54.73
C ALA A 511 -33.70 94.97 -53.85
N SER A 512 -33.37 96.04 -53.13
CA SER A 512 -32.24 96.06 -52.17
C SER A 512 -32.41 95.04 -51.05
N THR A 513 -33.65 94.84 -50.58
CA THR A 513 -33.99 93.87 -49.54
C THR A 513 -33.84 92.44 -50.06
N PHE A 514 -34.33 92.15 -51.27
CA PHE A 514 -34.17 90.84 -51.89
C PHE A 514 -32.70 90.47 -52.14
N ASN A 515 -31.87 91.42 -52.58
CA ASN A 515 -30.42 91.20 -52.71
C ASN A 515 -29.74 90.91 -51.38
N GLN A 516 -30.14 91.59 -50.29
CA GLN A 516 -29.65 91.27 -48.95
C GLN A 516 -30.06 89.86 -48.52
N GLN A 517 -31.28 89.42 -48.84
CA GLN A 517 -31.74 88.06 -48.55
C GLN A 517 -30.96 87.00 -49.33
N ALA A 518 -30.67 87.22 -50.63
CA ALA A 518 -29.82 86.34 -51.43
C ALA A 518 -28.41 86.19 -50.83
N ASN A 519 -27.80 87.30 -50.40
CA ASN A 519 -26.51 87.27 -49.72
C ASN A 519 -26.57 86.52 -48.38
N LYS A 520 -27.64 86.70 -47.60
CA LYS A 520 -27.86 85.92 -46.36
C LYS A 520 -27.93 84.42 -46.64
N ALA A 521 -28.66 84.00 -47.68
CA ALA A 521 -28.74 82.59 -48.08
C ALA A 521 -27.35 82.03 -48.43
N LYS A 522 -26.53 82.77 -49.20
CA LYS A 522 -25.14 82.39 -49.50
C LYS A 522 -24.28 82.24 -48.24
N THR A 523 -24.41 83.14 -47.27
CA THR A 523 -23.70 83.03 -45.98
C THR A 523 -24.14 81.80 -45.18
N ILE A 524 -25.44 81.49 -45.13
CA ILE A 524 -25.96 80.31 -44.44
C ILE A 524 -25.47 79.02 -45.13
N LYS A 525 -25.54 78.96 -46.47
CA LYS A 525 -24.99 77.86 -47.26
C LYS A 525 -23.52 77.64 -46.92
N GLY A 526 -22.72 78.71 -46.91
CA GLY A 526 -21.29 78.64 -46.57
C GLY A 526 -20.98 78.15 -45.15
N LYS A 527 -21.95 78.17 -44.22
CA LYS A 527 -21.82 77.53 -42.89
C LYS A 527 -22.14 76.03 -42.92
N LEU A 528 -23.01 75.61 -43.83
CA LEU A 528 -23.46 74.22 -43.95
C LEU A 528 -22.51 73.39 -44.82
N THR A 529 -22.04 73.91 -45.96
CA THR A 529 -21.16 73.20 -46.90
C THR A 529 -19.96 72.48 -46.23
N PRO A 530 -19.22 73.09 -45.28
CA PRO A 530 -18.00 72.49 -44.74
C PRO A 530 -18.21 71.28 -43.82
N ILE A 531 -19.46 71.00 -43.42
CA ILE A 531 -19.78 69.90 -42.50
C ILE A 531 -20.52 68.74 -43.18
N ILE A 532 -20.73 68.80 -44.50
CA ILE A 532 -21.37 67.74 -45.26
C ILE A 532 -20.28 66.84 -45.84
N GLU A 533 -20.45 65.53 -45.67
CA GLU A 533 -19.63 64.53 -46.36
C GLU A 533 -19.65 64.69 -47.90
#